data_AF-A0A1I4VCQ2-F1
#
_entry.id   AF-A0A1I4VCQ2-F1
#
_cell.length_a   1.000
_cell.length_b   1.000
_cell.length_c   1.000
_cell.angle_alpha   90.00
_cell.angle_beta   90.00
_cell.angle_gamma   90.00
#
_symmetry.space_group_name_H-M   'P 1'
#
loop_
_entity.id
_entity.type
_entity.pdbx_description
1 polymer ?
#
loop_
_entity_poly.entity_id
_entity_poly.type
_entity_poly.pdbx_seq_one_letter_code
_entity_poly.pdbx_strand_id
1 'polypeptide(L)'
;MLNDRMTQRSQRLPDFLIEAEMLLAKSEECLVHLQLINNDQDAINCMLDTLLTLANRADALALVAVSSFARSIHAVLNRTHQQIDLQDKALRALKECFILMAWQLELVDINTGKLGLDDDEQARLLAAFIEEIGRTPLRFPVPARDYACTALPARHA
;
A
#
# COMPACT_ATOMS: atom_id res chain seq x y z
N MET A 1 32.81 -15.24 -8.75
CA MET A 1 31.99 -14.69 -7.65
C MET A 1 31.03 -13.56 -8.07
N LEU A 2 31.43 -12.54 -8.86
CA LEU A 2 30.45 -11.55 -9.39
C LEU A 2 29.57 -12.13 -10.50
N ASN A 3 30.14 -12.92 -11.40
CA ASN A 3 29.42 -13.54 -12.51
C ASN A 3 28.35 -14.54 -12.02
N ASP A 4 28.66 -15.33 -10.99
CA ASP A 4 27.75 -16.33 -10.42
C ASP A 4 26.48 -15.69 -9.81
N ARG A 5 26.64 -14.51 -9.17
CA ARG A 5 25.52 -13.75 -8.59
C ARG A 5 24.62 -13.14 -9.67
N MET A 6 25.22 -12.65 -10.76
CA MET A 6 24.47 -12.12 -11.90
C MET A 6 23.67 -13.22 -12.60
N THR A 7 24.29 -14.39 -12.84
CA THR A 7 23.61 -15.55 -13.43
C THR A 7 22.47 -16.05 -12.54
N GLN A 8 22.68 -16.12 -11.22
CA GLN A 8 21.64 -16.55 -10.29
C GLN A 8 20.48 -15.54 -10.21
N ARG A 9 20.76 -14.23 -10.27
CA ARG A 9 19.72 -13.18 -10.34
C ARG A 9 18.88 -13.34 -11.61
N SER A 10 19.50 -13.44 -12.78
CA SER A 10 18.79 -13.57 -14.06
C SER A 10 17.94 -14.83 -14.13
N GLN A 11 18.34 -15.92 -13.47
CA GLN A 11 17.54 -17.15 -13.39
C GLN A 11 16.31 -17.01 -12.49
N ARG A 12 16.39 -16.20 -11.43
CA ARG A 12 15.30 -16.02 -10.45
C ARG A 12 14.34 -14.88 -10.80
N LEU A 13 14.75 -13.99 -11.70
CA LEU A 13 13.98 -12.81 -12.08
C LEU A 13 12.63 -13.14 -12.73
N PRO A 14 12.53 -14.09 -13.69
CA PRO A 14 11.23 -14.45 -14.28
C PRO A 14 10.22 -14.94 -13.24
N ASP A 15 10.62 -15.86 -12.36
CA ASP A 15 9.75 -16.39 -11.30
C ASP A 15 9.34 -15.29 -10.32
N PHE A 16 10.25 -14.37 -10.01
CA PHE A 16 9.93 -13.21 -9.19
C PHE A 16 8.92 -12.28 -9.85
N LEU A 17 9.00 -12.01 -11.16
CA LEU A 17 8.05 -11.11 -11.81
C LEU A 17 6.62 -11.67 -11.72
N ILE A 18 6.46 -13.00 -11.85
CA ILE A 18 5.18 -13.68 -11.63
C ILE A 18 4.73 -13.52 -10.16
N GLU A 19 5.62 -13.78 -9.19
CA GLU A 19 5.31 -13.57 -7.75
C GLU A 19 4.92 -12.11 -7.48
N ALA A 20 5.61 -11.15 -8.10
CA ALA A 20 5.38 -9.73 -7.93
C ALA A 20 4.04 -9.28 -8.49
N GLU A 21 3.64 -9.78 -9.66
CA GLU A 21 2.31 -9.55 -10.24
C GLU A 21 1.20 -10.10 -9.33
N MET A 22 1.40 -11.30 -8.74
CA MET A 22 0.45 -11.87 -7.79
C MET A 22 0.33 -11.03 -6.51
N LEU A 23 1.45 -10.54 -5.98
CA LEU A 23 1.47 -9.64 -4.83
C LEU A 23 0.80 -8.30 -5.15
N LEU A 24 1.02 -7.76 -6.35
CA LEU A 24 0.37 -6.52 -6.78
C LEU A 24 -1.13 -6.70 -6.93
N ALA A 25 -1.59 -7.77 -7.60
CA ALA A 25 -3.01 -8.11 -7.72
C ALA A 25 -3.68 -8.25 -6.35
N LYS A 26 -3.03 -8.91 -5.39
CA LYS A 26 -3.51 -9.00 -4.01
C LYS A 26 -3.61 -7.63 -3.33
N SER A 27 -2.68 -6.71 -3.59
CA SER A 27 -2.74 -5.34 -3.08
C SER A 27 -3.91 -4.56 -3.69
N GLU A 28 -4.19 -4.77 -4.99
CA GLU A 28 -5.35 -4.18 -5.67
C GLU A 28 -6.68 -4.74 -5.15
N GLU A 29 -6.76 -6.03 -4.84
CA GLU A 29 -7.93 -6.63 -4.17
C GLU A 29 -8.18 -5.96 -2.81
N CYS A 30 -7.14 -5.81 -1.99
CA CYS A 30 -7.24 -5.09 -0.70
C CYS A 30 -7.72 -3.65 -0.89
N LEU A 31 -7.30 -2.98 -1.96
CA LEU A 31 -7.76 -1.64 -2.28
C LEU A 31 -9.25 -1.60 -2.62
N VAL A 32 -9.76 -2.59 -3.36
CA VAL A 32 -11.20 -2.73 -3.63
C VAL A 32 -11.98 -2.94 -2.34
N HIS A 33 -11.47 -3.77 -1.41
CA HIS A 33 -12.08 -3.92 -0.09
C HIS A 33 -12.20 -2.58 0.65
N LEU A 34 -11.15 -1.75 0.63
CA LEU A 34 -11.15 -0.44 1.29
C LEU A 34 -12.10 0.58 0.65
N GLN A 35 -12.39 0.45 -0.64
CA GLN A 35 -13.38 1.29 -1.33
C GLN A 35 -14.83 0.90 -0.95
N LEU A 36 -15.05 -0.35 -0.53
CA LEU A 36 -16.37 -0.88 -0.18
C LEU A 36 -16.64 -0.82 1.32
N ILE A 37 -15.60 -1.06 2.12
CA ILE A 37 -15.65 -1.16 3.57
C ILE A 37 -14.66 -0.17 4.13
N ASN A 38 -15.20 0.94 4.64
CA ASN A 38 -14.38 2.02 5.14
C ASN A 38 -13.54 1.54 6.34
N ASN A 39 -12.22 1.74 6.25
CA ASN A 39 -11.25 1.34 7.27
C ASN A 39 -11.26 -0.16 7.63
N ASP A 40 -11.43 -1.03 6.62
CA ASP A 40 -11.24 -2.48 6.77
C ASP A 40 -9.79 -2.81 7.21
N GLN A 41 -9.62 -3.11 8.49
CA GLN A 41 -8.31 -3.36 9.10
C GLN A 41 -7.65 -4.63 8.54
N ASP A 42 -8.43 -5.62 8.14
CA ASP A 42 -7.89 -6.85 7.55
C ASP A 42 -7.32 -6.56 6.17
N ALA A 43 -8.02 -5.76 5.37
CA ALA A 43 -7.53 -5.31 4.07
C ALA A 43 -6.26 -4.44 4.20
N ILE A 44 -6.18 -3.54 5.18
CA ILE A 44 -4.99 -2.70 5.37
C ILE A 44 -3.79 -3.54 5.84
N ASN A 45 -3.97 -4.42 6.83
CA ASN A 45 -2.90 -5.32 7.28
C ASN A 45 -2.42 -6.23 6.14
N CYS A 46 -3.36 -6.79 5.39
CA CYS A 46 -3.05 -7.62 4.23
C CYS A 46 -2.24 -6.85 3.17
N MET A 47 -2.61 -5.60 2.90
CA MET A 47 -1.90 -4.73 1.96
C MET A 47 -0.50 -4.36 2.45
N LEU A 48 -0.33 -4.04 3.74
CA LEU A 48 0.97 -3.77 4.35
C LEU A 48 1.91 -4.98 4.22
N ASP A 49 1.45 -6.17 4.62
CA ASP A 49 2.26 -7.39 4.52
C ASP A 49 2.65 -7.71 3.07
N THR A 50 1.72 -7.49 2.14
CA THR A 50 1.93 -7.75 0.71
C THR A 50 2.95 -6.78 0.10
N LEU A 51 2.84 -5.49 0.39
CA LEU A 51 3.81 -4.47 -0.04
C LEU A 51 5.20 -4.70 0.55
N LEU A 52 5.28 -5.06 1.83
CA LEU A 52 6.55 -5.35 2.48
C LEU A 52 7.19 -6.61 1.89
N THR A 53 6.40 -7.63 1.57
CA THR A 53 6.87 -8.85 0.88
C THR A 53 7.43 -8.50 -0.49
N LEU A 54 6.69 -7.75 -1.31
CA LEU A 54 7.14 -7.31 -2.63
C LEU A 54 8.45 -6.52 -2.55
N ALA A 55 8.52 -5.56 -1.62
CA ALA A 55 9.72 -4.77 -1.38
C ALA A 55 10.94 -5.64 -1.05
N ASN A 56 10.80 -6.61 -0.14
CA ASN A 56 11.90 -7.47 0.29
C ASN A 56 12.35 -8.43 -0.83
N ARG A 57 11.41 -8.95 -1.61
CA ARG A 57 11.70 -9.81 -2.76
C ARG A 57 12.42 -9.04 -3.87
N ALA A 58 11.96 -7.84 -4.20
CA ALA A 58 12.58 -6.96 -5.18
C ALA A 58 14.00 -6.54 -4.75
N ASP A 59 14.19 -6.21 -3.46
CA ASP A 59 15.50 -5.83 -2.90
C ASP A 59 16.51 -7.00 -2.95
N ALA A 60 16.07 -8.23 -2.68
CA ALA A 60 16.90 -9.43 -2.81
C ALA A 60 17.40 -9.69 -4.24
N LEU A 61 16.70 -9.13 -5.24
CA LEU A 61 17.10 -9.16 -6.64
C LEU A 61 17.73 -7.85 -7.09
N ALA A 62 17.95 -6.87 -6.19
CA ALA A 62 18.46 -5.54 -6.48
C ALA A 62 17.66 -4.80 -7.60
N LEU A 63 16.33 -4.91 -7.53
CA LEU A 63 15.39 -4.09 -8.28
C LEU A 63 15.04 -2.86 -7.44
N VAL A 64 15.94 -1.87 -7.44
CA VAL A 64 15.91 -0.74 -6.52
C VAL A 64 14.65 0.13 -6.69
N ALA A 65 14.24 0.43 -7.92
CA ALA A 65 13.04 1.22 -8.18
C ALA A 65 11.79 0.57 -7.58
N VAL A 66 11.54 -0.71 -7.90
CA VAL A 66 10.37 -1.46 -7.37
C VAL A 66 10.43 -1.59 -5.85
N SER A 67 11.59 -1.96 -5.29
CA SER A 67 11.72 -2.16 -3.85
C SER A 67 11.54 -0.87 -3.05
N SER A 68 12.16 0.23 -3.49
CA SER A 68 12.07 1.52 -2.82
C SER A 68 10.67 2.12 -2.92
N PHE A 69 10.01 1.98 -4.07
CA PHE A 69 8.64 2.45 -4.26
C PHE A 69 7.65 1.69 -3.36
N ALA A 70 7.72 0.36 -3.34
CA ALA A 70 6.88 -0.47 -2.47
C ALA A 70 7.10 -0.15 -0.97
N ARG A 71 8.35 0.04 -0.53
CA ARG A 71 8.64 0.46 0.87
C ARG A 71 8.08 1.84 1.17
N SER A 72 8.12 2.76 0.23
CA SER A 72 7.62 4.12 0.41
C SER A 72 6.10 4.14 0.57
N ILE A 73 5.38 3.40 -0.29
CA ILE A 73 3.92 3.24 -0.16
C ILE A 73 3.57 2.57 1.18
N HIS A 74 4.27 1.49 1.54
CA HIS A 74 4.11 0.81 2.82
C HIS A 74 4.32 1.77 4.00
N ALA A 75 5.40 2.56 3.99
CA ALA A 75 5.72 3.48 5.08
C ALA A 75 4.67 4.58 5.23
N VAL A 76 4.12 5.07 4.11
CA VAL A 76 3.03 6.04 4.11
C VAL A 76 1.77 5.40 4.72
N LEU A 77 1.34 4.23 4.23
CA LEU A 77 0.14 3.54 4.73
C LEU A 77 0.25 3.09 6.20
N ASN A 78 1.42 2.63 6.63
CA ASN A 78 1.63 2.16 8.01
C ASN A 78 1.50 3.30 9.03
N ARG A 79 1.84 4.54 8.65
CA ARG A 79 1.66 5.71 9.50
C ARG A 79 0.18 6.07 9.68
N THR A 80 -0.67 5.72 8.72
CA THR A 80 -2.08 6.12 8.70
C THR A 80 -3.01 5.09 9.33
N HIS A 81 -2.64 3.80 9.29
CA HIS A 81 -3.54 2.70 9.64
C HIS A 81 -4.21 2.80 11.03
N GLN A 82 -3.56 3.43 12.01
CA GLN A 82 -4.11 3.54 13.37
C GLN A 82 -4.94 4.80 13.64
N GLN A 83 -4.93 5.82 12.75
CA GLN A 83 -5.41 7.16 13.10
C GLN A 83 -6.27 7.84 12.02
N ILE A 84 -6.30 7.31 10.80
CA ILE A 84 -6.78 8.02 9.62
C ILE A 84 -7.79 7.17 8.84
N ASP A 85 -8.93 7.78 8.51
CA ASP A 85 -9.99 7.16 7.71
C ASP A 85 -9.73 7.33 6.22
N LEU A 86 -9.06 6.38 5.56
CA LEU A 86 -8.63 6.50 4.16
C LEU A 86 -9.80 6.87 3.22
N GLN A 87 -9.87 8.14 2.82
CA GLN A 87 -10.92 8.65 1.94
C GLN A 87 -10.69 8.28 0.47
N ASP A 88 -11.75 8.36 -0.35
CA ASP A 88 -11.75 8.08 -1.79
C ASP A 88 -10.57 8.68 -2.57
N LYS A 89 -10.15 9.90 -2.22
CA LYS A 89 -9.02 10.56 -2.90
C LYS A 89 -7.67 9.92 -2.56
N ALA A 90 -7.46 9.53 -1.30
CA ALA A 90 -6.27 8.80 -0.88
C ALA A 90 -6.24 7.40 -1.51
N LEU A 91 -7.38 6.72 -1.56
CA LEU A 91 -7.52 5.42 -2.23
C LEU A 91 -7.27 5.53 -3.75
N ARG A 92 -7.70 6.62 -4.38
CA ARG A 92 -7.40 6.89 -5.80
C ARG A 92 -5.91 7.16 -6.01
N ALA A 93 -5.28 7.99 -5.19
CA ALA A 93 -3.84 8.24 -5.29
C ALA A 93 -3.02 6.96 -5.10
N LEU A 94 -3.43 6.09 -4.17
CA LEU A 94 -2.84 4.77 -3.97
C LEU A 94 -3.03 3.87 -5.20
N LYS A 95 -4.19 3.91 -5.85
CA LYS A 95 -4.43 3.18 -7.11
C LYS A 95 -3.45 3.59 -8.21
N GLU A 96 -3.21 4.89 -8.38
CA GLU A 96 -2.25 5.38 -9.37
C GLU A 96 -0.83 4.87 -9.07
N CYS A 97 -0.46 4.74 -7.80
CA CYS A 97 0.81 4.11 -7.41
C CYS A 97 0.87 2.64 -7.86
N PHE A 98 -0.21 1.87 -7.70
CA PHE A 98 -0.24 0.47 -8.16
C PHE A 98 -0.22 0.34 -9.67
N ILE A 99 -0.86 1.24 -10.42
CA ILE A 99 -0.77 1.28 -11.88
C ILE A 99 0.68 1.51 -12.32
N LEU A 100 1.37 2.47 -11.71
CA LEU A 100 2.78 2.68 -12.01
C LEU A 100 3.60 1.43 -11.68
N MET A 101 3.37 0.79 -10.53
CA MET A 101 4.07 -0.42 -10.14
C MET A 101 3.86 -1.57 -11.13
N ALA A 102 2.64 -1.74 -11.66
CA ALA A 102 2.36 -2.72 -12.70
C ALA A 102 3.22 -2.46 -13.95
N TRP A 103 3.27 -1.20 -14.41
CA TRP A 103 4.13 -0.82 -15.54
C TRP A 103 5.60 -1.03 -15.26
N GLN A 104 6.06 -0.76 -14.04
CA GLN A 104 7.45 -1.04 -13.67
C GLN A 104 7.77 -2.54 -13.80
N LEU A 105 6.91 -3.42 -13.29
CA LEU A 105 7.11 -4.87 -13.39
C LEU A 105 7.13 -5.36 -14.84
N GLU A 106 6.23 -4.83 -15.68
CA GLU A 106 6.18 -5.15 -17.12
C GLU A 106 7.42 -4.69 -17.90
N LEU A 107 8.00 -3.54 -17.52
CA LEU A 107 9.11 -2.91 -18.23
C LEU A 107 10.50 -3.29 -17.70
N VAL A 108 10.59 -4.10 -16.64
CA VAL A 108 11.88 -4.61 -16.16
C VAL A 108 12.49 -5.50 -17.25
N ASP A 109 13.70 -5.16 -17.69
CA ASP A 109 14.45 -6.00 -18.62
C ASP A 109 14.79 -7.33 -17.94
N ILE A 110 14.26 -8.44 -18.46
CA ILE A 110 14.38 -9.77 -17.83
C ILE A 110 15.80 -10.33 -17.79
N ASN A 111 16.73 -9.80 -18.60
CA ASN A 111 18.10 -10.28 -18.65
C ASN A 111 19.00 -9.53 -17.66
N THR A 112 18.74 -8.24 -17.49
CA THR A 112 19.57 -7.31 -16.71
C THR A 112 18.91 -6.86 -15.42
N GLY A 113 17.60 -7.00 -15.30
CA GLY A 113 16.74 -6.44 -14.24
C GLY A 113 16.82 -4.92 -14.15
N LYS A 114 17.16 -4.24 -15.26
CA LYS A 114 17.17 -2.78 -15.31
C LYS A 114 15.78 -2.27 -15.67
N LEU A 115 15.40 -1.18 -15.02
CA LEU A 115 14.24 -0.39 -15.38
C LEU A 115 14.75 0.91 -15.99
N GLY A 116 14.32 1.22 -17.21
CA GLY A 116 14.74 2.42 -17.95
C GLY A 116 13.92 3.67 -17.62
N LEU A 117 13.25 3.70 -16.48
CA LEU A 117 12.40 4.80 -16.03
C LEU A 117 13.15 5.65 -15.00
N ASP A 118 12.95 6.96 -15.05
CA ASP A 118 13.33 7.83 -13.95
C ASP A 118 12.38 7.67 -12.75
N ASP A 119 12.79 8.25 -11.62
CA ASP A 119 12.02 8.19 -10.37
C ASP A 119 11.06 9.39 -10.21
N ASP A 120 10.96 10.29 -11.22
CA ASP A 120 10.19 11.53 -11.10
C ASP A 120 8.69 11.24 -10.93
N GLU A 121 8.18 10.28 -11.72
CA GLU A 121 6.78 9.88 -11.64
C GLU A 121 6.45 9.17 -10.32
N GLN A 122 7.37 8.36 -9.79
CA GLN A 122 7.22 7.74 -8.46
C GLN A 122 7.13 8.80 -7.38
N ALA A 123 8.03 9.80 -7.41
CA ALA A 123 8.06 10.89 -6.46
C ALA A 123 6.77 11.73 -6.52
N ARG A 124 6.28 12.02 -7.73
CA ARG A 124 5.03 12.75 -7.96
C ARG A 124 3.82 12.02 -7.38
N LEU A 125 3.69 10.72 -7.64
CA LEU A 125 2.58 9.91 -7.13
C LEU A 125 2.64 9.74 -5.61
N LEU A 126 3.84 9.51 -5.05
CA LEU A 126 4.02 9.45 -3.59
C LEU A 126 3.65 10.79 -2.92
N ALA A 127 4.08 11.92 -3.48
CA ALA A 127 3.74 13.24 -2.95
C ALA A 127 2.22 13.46 -2.95
N ALA A 128 1.54 13.11 -4.05
CA ALA A 128 0.08 13.20 -4.13
C ALA A 128 -0.62 12.29 -3.10
N PHE A 129 -0.12 11.06 -2.91
CA PHE A 129 -0.68 10.15 -1.93
C PHE A 129 -0.50 10.66 -0.48
N ILE A 130 0.69 11.16 -0.15
CA ILE A 130 0.98 11.76 1.16
C ILE A 130 0.08 12.98 1.41
N GLU A 131 -0.13 13.83 0.41
CA GLU A 131 -0.99 15.00 0.50
C GLU A 131 -2.44 14.62 0.82
N GLU A 132 -3.01 13.64 0.12
CA GLU A 132 -4.39 13.19 0.36
C GLU A 132 -4.55 12.51 1.72
N ILE A 133 -3.53 11.78 2.17
CA ILE A 133 -3.49 11.26 3.54
C ILE A 133 -3.49 12.39 4.58
N GLY A 134 -2.69 13.45 4.37
CA GLY A 134 -2.63 14.59 5.29
C GLY A 134 -3.92 15.41 5.35
N ARG A 135 -4.75 15.35 4.30
CA ARG A 135 -6.08 15.98 4.25
C ARG A 135 -7.16 15.18 4.97
N THR A 136 -6.87 13.93 5.30
CA THR A 136 -7.86 13.04 5.88
C THR A 136 -8.07 13.36 7.36
N PRO A 137 -9.32 13.51 7.84
CA PRO A 137 -9.60 13.82 9.23
C PRO A 137 -9.01 12.77 10.18
N LEU A 138 -8.30 13.24 11.21
CA LEU A 138 -7.86 12.38 12.31
C LEU A 138 -9.09 11.90 13.09
N ARG A 139 -9.13 10.60 13.39
CA ARG A 139 -10.18 10.06 14.23
C ARG A 139 -9.87 10.37 15.70
N PHE A 140 -10.69 11.21 16.32
CA PHE A 140 -10.71 11.31 17.77
C PHE A 140 -11.61 10.20 18.34
N PRO A 141 -11.17 9.45 19.36
CA PRO A 141 -12.06 8.56 20.09
C PRO A 141 -13.14 9.42 20.75
N VAL A 142 -14.39 9.29 20.29
CA VAL A 142 -15.53 9.87 21.02
C VAL A 142 -15.63 9.08 22.32
N PRO A 143 -15.49 9.70 23.50
CA PRO A 143 -15.79 8.99 24.74
C PRO A 143 -17.28 8.65 24.69
N ALA A 144 -17.62 7.37 24.81
CA ALA A 144 -18.99 6.95 24.97
C ALA A 144 -19.55 7.61 26.23
N ARG A 145 -20.30 8.70 26.07
CA ARG A 145 -21.13 9.24 27.14
C ARG A 145 -22.30 8.28 27.28
N ASP A 146 -22.33 7.58 28.40
CA ASP A 146 -23.45 6.77 28.85
C ASP A 146 -24.74 7.59 28.77
N TYR A 147 -25.59 7.28 27.79
CA TYR A 147 -26.96 7.76 27.78
C TYR A 147 -27.78 6.92 28.75
N ALA A 148 -27.59 7.15 30.05
CA ALA A 148 -28.52 6.71 31.07
C ALA A 148 -29.56 7.83 31.29
N CYS A 149 -30.50 7.97 30.36
CA CYS A 149 -31.72 8.74 30.59
C CYS A 149 -32.77 7.79 31.19
N THR A 150 -32.66 7.50 32.48
CA THR A 150 -33.74 6.81 33.21
C THR A 150 -34.82 7.84 33.52
N ALA A 151 -35.85 7.90 32.68
CA ALA A 151 -37.10 8.56 33.01
C ALA A 151 -37.81 7.74 34.11
N LEU A 152 -37.94 8.31 35.31
CA LEU A 152 -38.77 7.76 36.39
C LEU A 152 -40.26 7.97 36.07
N PRO A 153 -41.15 6.99 36.36
CA PRO A 153 -42.58 7.16 36.13
C PRO A 153 -43.28 7.92 37.25
N ALA A 154 -44.35 8.59 36.82
CA ALA A 154 -45.37 9.40 37.49
C ALA A 154 -45.66 9.20 38.99
N ARG A 155 -46.11 10.30 39.63
CA ARG A 155 -47.11 10.21 40.71
C ARG A 155 -48.22 11.24 40.54
N HIS A 156 -49.45 10.71 40.56
CA HIS A 156 -50.72 11.40 40.67
C HIS A 156 -50.84 12.21 41.97
N ALA A 157 -51.44 13.40 41.88
CA ALA A 157 -52.49 13.91 42.77
C ALA A 157 -53.13 15.13 42.09
#